data_AF-A0A2I3T343-F1
#
_entry.id   AF-A0A2I3T343-F1
#
_cell.length_a   1.000
_cell.length_b   1.000
_cell.length_c   1.000
_cell.angle_alpha   90.00
_cell.angle_beta   90.00
_cell.angle_gamma   90.00
#
_symmetry.space_group_name_H-M   'P 1'
#
loop_
_entity.id
_entity.type
_entity.pdbx_description
1 polymer ?
#
loop_
_entity_poly.entity_id
_entity_poly.type
_entity_poly.pdbx_seq_one_letter_code
_entity_poly.pdbx_strand_id
1 'polypeptide(L)'
;MNKLKSSQKDKVCQFMIFTQSISCLSQNDWKLDVATDNFFQNPELYIRESVKGSLERKKLEQLYNRDKDPQNENKIGIDGI
;
A
#
# COMPACT_ATOMS: atom_id res chain seq x y z
N MET A 1 -16.57 -13.66 -10.92
CA MET A 1 -15.16 -13.20 -10.94
C MET A 1 -14.35 -14.06 -9.97
N ASN A 2 -13.40 -14.86 -10.47
CA ASN A 2 -12.64 -15.81 -9.64
C ASN A 2 -11.73 -15.04 -8.66
N LYS A 3 -12.09 -15.02 -7.38
CA LYS A 3 -11.25 -14.42 -6.33
C LYS A 3 -10.09 -15.36 -6.03
N LEU A 4 -8.89 -14.80 -5.91
CA LEU A 4 -7.71 -15.53 -5.44
C LEU A 4 -7.93 -16.06 -4.02
N LYS A 5 -7.53 -17.31 -3.79
CA LYS A 5 -7.40 -17.90 -2.45
C LYS A 5 -6.32 -17.16 -1.67
N SER A 6 -6.39 -17.18 -0.33
CA SER A 6 -5.41 -16.47 0.52
C SER A 6 -3.97 -16.85 0.17
N SER A 7 -3.68 -18.14 0.04
CA SER A 7 -2.35 -18.64 -0.34
C SER A 7 -1.84 -18.14 -1.69
N GLN A 8 -2.74 -17.83 -2.63
CA GLN A 8 -2.37 -17.26 -3.93
C GLN A 8 -2.05 -15.76 -3.77
N LYS A 9 -2.79 -15.04 -2.93
CA LYS A 9 -2.51 -13.63 -2.62
C LYS A 9 -1.15 -13.48 -1.93
N ASP A 10 -0.81 -14.37 -1.01
CA ASP A 10 0.47 -14.34 -0.30
C ASP A 10 1.63 -14.55 -1.28
N LYS A 11 1.52 -15.51 -2.19
CA LYS A 11 2.51 -15.74 -3.26
C LYS A 11 2.66 -14.54 -4.19
N VAL A 12 1.54 -13.91 -4.58
CA VAL A 12 1.57 -12.68 -5.40
C VAL A 12 2.24 -11.54 -4.63
N CYS A 13 1.97 -11.39 -3.33
CA CYS A 13 2.62 -10.40 -2.48
C CYS A 13 4.14 -10.59 -2.41
N GLN A 14 4.59 -11.82 -2.14
CA GLN A 14 6.02 -12.16 -2.13
C GLN A 14 6.67 -11.89 -3.49
N PHE A 15 6.02 -12.28 -4.58
CA PHE A 15 6.53 -12.04 -5.93
C PHE A 15 6.68 -10.54 -6.23
N MET A 16 5.72 -9.72 -5.82
CA MET A 16 5.81 -8.26 -5.95
C MET A 16 6.98 -7.69 -5.15
N ILE A 17 7.19 -8.14 -3.90
CA ILE A 17 8.34 -7.71 -3.08
C ILE A 17 9.66 -8.08 -3.77
N PHE A 18 9.80 -9.31 -4.27
CA PHE A 18 11.02 -9.74 -4.93
C PHE A 18 11.31 -8.96 -6.21
N THR A 19 10.30 -8.78 -7.08
CA THR A 19 10.48 -8.01 -8.33
C THR A 19 10.83 -6.55 -8.06
N GLN A 20 10.27 -5.98 -6.99
CA GLN A 20 10.60 -4.63 -6.53
C GLN A 20 12.04 -4.50 -6.05
N SER A 21 12.50 -5.44 -5.21
CA SER A 21 13.89 -5.48 -4.75
C SER A 21 14.88 -5.61 -5.91
N ILE A 22 14.59 -6.47 -6.89
CA ILE A 22 15.42 -6.63 -8.10
C ILE A 22 15.47 -5.33 -8.91
N SER A 23 14.32 -4.67 -9.10
CA SER A 23 14.27 -3.38 -9.80
C SER A 23 15.08 -2.31 -9.08
N CYS A 24 14.99 -2.24 -7.75
CA CYS A 24 15.74 -1.29 -6.94
C CYS A 24 17.25 -1.51 -7.06
N LEU A 25 17.71 -2.77 -6.96
CA LEU A 25 19.12 -3.11 -7.13
C LEU A 25 19.63 -2.76 -8.54
N SER A 26 18.86 -3.09 -9.58
CA SER A 26 19.22 -2.80 -10.97
C SER A 26 19.40 -1.30 -11.23
N GLN A 27 18.55 -0.45 -10.64
CA GLN A 27 18.64 1.02 -10.78
C GLN A 27 19.81 1.65 -10.03
N ASN A 28 20.41 0.93 -9.06
CA ASN A 28 21.50 1.43 -8.22
C ASN A 28 22.80 0.65 -8.47
N ASP A 29 23.04 0.20 -9.71
CA ASP A 29 24.22 -0.55 -10.13
C ASP A 29 24.52 -1.78 -9.25
N TRP A 30 23.49 -2.44 -8.73
CA TRP A 30 23.60 -3.57 -7.80
C TRP A 30 24.35 -3.28 -6.49
N LYS A 31 24.54 -2.00 -6.15
CA LYS A 31 25.14 -1.59 -4.87
C LYS A 31 24.08 -1.62 -3.79
N LEU A 32 24.12 -2.66 -2.94
CA LEU A 32 23.12 -2.88 -1.90
C LEU A 32 22.96 -1.67 -0.98
N ASP A 33 24.06 -1.11 -0.48
CA ASP A 33 24.02 0.02 0.47
C ASP A 33 23.33 1.24 -0.16
N VAL A 34 23.67 1.57 -1.41
CA VAL A 34 23.08 2.69 -2.17
C VAL A 34 21.60 2.44 -2.47
N ALA A 35 21.25 1.22 -2.90
CA ALA A 35 19.87 0.84 -3.18
C ALA A 35 18.99 0.95 -1.92
N THR A 36 19.55 0.56 -0.78
CA THR A 36 18.85 0.56 0.50
C THR A 36 18.66 1.99 1.02
N ASP A 37 19.71 2.82 0.97
CA ASP A 37 19.62 4.24 1.32
C ASP A 37 18.60 4.98 0.43
N ASN A 38 18.67 4.77 -0.89
CA ASN A 38 17.76 5.41 -1.83
C ASN A 38 16.30 4.95 -1.62
N PHE A 39 16.08 3.66 -1.33
CA PHE A 39 14.76 3.13 -0.99
C PHE A 39 14.17 3.76 0.27
N PHE A 40 14.98 3.94 1.32
CA PHE A 40 14.50 4.53 2.57
C PHE A 40 14.36 6.06 2.51
N GLN A 41 15.13 6.73 1.65
CA GLN A 41 14.99 8.17 1.43
C GLN A 41 13.80 8.53 0.54
N ASN A 42 13.50 7.69 -0.47
CA ASN A 42 12.45 7.94 -1.46
C ASN A 42 11.48 6.74 -1.58
N PRO A 43 10.82 6.34 -0.47
CA PRO A 43 9.96 5.15 -0.47
C PRO A 43 8.82 5.23 -1.48
N GLU A 44 8.36 6.43 -1.83
CA GLU A 44 7.31 6.69 -2.83
C GLU A 44 7.70 6.27 -4.26
N LEU A 45 8.99 6.28 -4.61
CA LEU A 45 9.45 5.83 -5.93
C LEU A 45 9.32 4.31 -6.09
N TYR A 46 9.34 3.60 -4.96
CA TYR A 46 9.29 2.15 -4.93
C TYR A 46 7.91 1.64 -4.54
N ILE A 47 7.11 2.33 -3.74
CA ILE A 47 5.75 1.85 -3.46
C ILE A 47 4.90 1.96 -4.74
N ARG A 48 4.59 0.82 -5.38
CA ARG A 48 3.64 0.77 -6.51
C ARG A 48 2.24 1.10 -6.00
N GLU A 49 1.93 2.39 -5.97
CA GLU A 49 0.71 2.97 -5.43
C GLU A 49 -0.56 2.56 -6.19
N SER A 50 -0.43 2.07 -7.44
CA SER A 50 -1.55 2.05 -8.40
C SER A 50 -2.71 1.11 -8.08
N VAL A 51 -2.53 0.06 -7.28
CA VAL A 51 -3.62 -0.88 -6.94
C VAL A 51 -3.86 -0.99 -5.44
N LYS A 52 -2.80 -0.94 -4.63
CA LYS A 52 -2.91 -1.08 -3.17
C LYS A 52 -3.38 0.23 -2.53
N GLY A 53 -2.87 1.38 -2.97
CA GLY A 53 -3.28 2.70 -2.47
C GLY A 53 -4.74 3.02 -2.78
N SER A 54 -5.23 2.68 -3.98
CA SER A 54 -6.64 2.85 -4.33
C SER A 54 -7.57 1.97 -3.49
N LEU A 55 -7.18 0.71 -3.24
CA LEU A 55 -7.97 -0.21 -2.42
C LEU A 55 -7.98 0.20 -0.94
N GLU A 56 -6.82 0.61 -0.40
CA GLU A 56 -6.68 1.09 0.97
C GLU A 56 -7.45 2.39 1.19
N ARG A 57 -7.37 3.33 0.24
CA ARG A 57 -8.17 4.56 0.27
C ARG A 57 -9.66 4.27 0.27
N LYS A 58 -10.14 3.35 -0.58
CA LYS A 58 -11.55 2.95 -0.60
C LYS A 58 -12.00 2.30 0.72
N LYS A 59 -11.16 1.48 1.34
CA LYS A 59 -11.46 0.91 2.68
C LYS A 59 -11.48 1.97 3.76
N LEU A 60 -10.54 2.92 3.72
CA LEU A 60 -10.46 4.03 4.66
C LEU A 60 -11.68 4.94 4.53
N GLU A 61 -12.09 5.28 3.31
CA GLU A 61 -13.31 6.03 3.03
C GLU A 61 -14.56 5.27 3.51
N GLN A 62 -14.62 3.94 3.36
CA GLN A 62 -15.73 3.15 3.88
C GLN A 62 -15.81 3.18 5.41
N LEU A 63 -14.68 3.07 6.10
CA LEU A 63 -14.63 3.18 7.57
C LEU A 63 -15.04 4.57 8.03
N TYR A 64 -14.47 5.60 7.41
CA TYR A 64 -14.81 6.99 7.71
C TYR A 64 -16.31 7.26 7.51
N ASN A 65 -16.88 6.83 6.39
CA ASN A 65 -18.30 7.03 6.12
C ASN A 65 -19.24 6.26 7.06
N ARG A 66 -18.77 5.18 7.69
CA ARG A 66 -19.55 4.45 8.69
C ARG A 66 -19.60 5.21 10.03
N ASP A 67 -18.51 5.87 10.38
CA ASP A 67 -18.30 6.43 11.70
C ASP A 67 -18.44 7.99 11.71
N LYS A 68 -18.71 8.61 10.54
CA LYS A 68 -18.89 10.07 10.40
C LYS A 68 -20.16 10.58 11.09
N ASP A 69 -20.08 11.80 11.62
CA ASP A 69 -21.20 12.50 12.24
C ASP A 69 -22.25 12.89 11.18
N PRO A 70 -23.54 12.52 11.36
CA PRO A 70 -24.62 12.87 10.45
C PRO A 70 -24.83 14.38 10.27
N GLN A 71 -24.47 15.18 11.28
CA GLN A 71 -24.60 16.64 11.27
C GLN A 71 -23.31 17.35 10.82
N ASN A 72 -22.17 16.65 10.80
CA ASN A 72 -20.89 17.20 10.38
C ASN A 72 -20.04 16.17 9.64
N GLU A 73 -20.12 16.20 8.31
CA GLU A 73 -19.41 15.23 7.46
C GLU A 73 -17.89 15.25 7.58
N ASN A 74 -17.31 16.27 8.22
CA ASN A 74 -15.86 16.39 8.43
C ASN A 74 -15.42 15.90 9.82
N LYS A 75 -16.30 15.28 10.61
CA LYS A 75 -15.99 14.77 11.96
C LYS A 75 -16.49 13.34 12.14
N ILE A 76 -15.82 12.60 13.02
CA ILE A 76 -16.29 11.31 13.52
C ILE A 76 -17.28 11.62 14.65
N GLY A 77 -18.46 11.00 14.62
CA GLY A 77 -19.48 11.20 15.66
C GLY A 77 -19.10 10.54 16.98
N ILE A 78 -19.83 10.83 18.06
CA ILE A 78 -19.53 10.23 19.38
C ILE A 78 -19.64 8.70 19.34
N ASP A 79 -20.54 8.18 18.50
CA ASP A 79 -20.78 6.75 18.34
C ASP A 79 -19.65 6.03 17.58
N GLY A 80 -18.72 6.79 16.99
CA GLY A 80 -17.58 6.30 16.23
C GLY A 80 -16.24 6.30 16.97
N ILE A 81 -16.19 6.73 18.24
CA ILE A 81 -15.00 6.75 19.13
C ILE A 81 -15.11 5.63 20.17
#